data_AF-A0A6C0AK24-F1
#
_entry.id   AF-A0A6C0AK24-F1
#
_cell.length_a   1.000
_cell.length_b   1.000
_cell.length_c   1.000
_cell.angle_alpha   90.00
_cell.angle_beta   90.00
_cell.angle_gamma   90.00
#
_symmetry.space_group_name_H-M   'P 1'
#
loop_
_entity.id
_entity.type
_entity.pdbx_description
1 polymer ?
#
loop_
_entity_poly.entity_id
_entity_poly.type
_entity_poly.pdbx_seq_one_letter_code
_entity_poly.pdbx_strand_id
1 'polypeptide(L)' 'MNSCYKPKKQFFEMNIQELQQYVNHCKKIDIKKTRKNRAKKSRSKRLRKTKKRTKKFTRRKKKT' A
#
# COMPACT_ATOMS: atom_id res chain seq x y z
N MET A 1 -6.84 16.85 2.42
CA MET A 1 -7.55 16.31 1.24
C MET A 1 -6.53 16.16 0.11
N ASN A 2 -6.28 14.94 -0.38
CA ASN A 2 -5.34 14.77 -1.50
C ASN A 2 -6.07 15.10 -2.80
N SER A 3 -5.72 16.22 -3.43
CA SER A 3 -6.15 16.52 -4.79
C SER A 3 -5.73 15.36 -5.68
N CYS A 4 -6.71 14.59 -6.14
CA CYS A 4 -6.51 13.67 -7.25
C CYS A 4 -6.25 14.56 -8.46
N TYR A 5 -5.04 14.55 -9.01
CA TYR A 5 -4.78 15.28 -10.25
C TYR A 5 -5.69 14.70 -11.33
N LYS A 6 -6.72 15.46 -11.69
CA LYS A 6 -7.57 15.20 -12.85
C LYS A 6 -7.07 16.09 -13.98
N PRO A 7 -6.53 15.53 -15.07
CA PRO A 7 -6.16 16.34 -16.21
C PRO A 7 -7.40 17.09 -16.71
N LYS A 8 -7.24 18.39 -16.99
CA LYS A 8 -8.32 19.26 -17.49
C LYS A 8 -8.54 19.11 -19.00
N LYS A 9 -7.54 18.57 -19.70
CA LYS A 9 -7.47 18.41 -21.16
C LYS A 9 -7.21 16.94 -21.51
N GLN A 10 -7.48 16.58 -22.76
CA GLN A 10 -7.08 15.26 -23.25
C GLN A 10 -5.57 15.14 -23.33
N PHE A 11 -5.04 13.91 -23.27
CA PHE A 11 -3.61 13.65 -23.19
C PHE A 11 -2.80 14.30 -24.33
N PHE A 12 -3.35 14.27 -25.54
CA PHE A 12 -2.71 14.81 -26.75
C PHE A 12 -2.73 16.34 -26.82
N GLU A 13 -3.57 16.99 -26.00
CA GLU A 13 -3.72 18.45 -25.93
C GLU A 13 -2.90 19.07 -24.79
N MET A 14 -2.23 18.23 -23.99
CA MET A 14 -1.43 18.71 -22.87
C MET A 14 -0.09 19.25 -23.35
N ASN A 15 0.35 20.34 -22.74
CA ASN A 15 1.71 20.84 -22.94
C ASN A 15 2.72 19.94 -22.21
N ILE A 16 3.99 19.97 -22.64
CA ILE A 16 5.07 19.15 -22.07
C ILE A 16 5.14 19.26 -20.53
N GLN A 17 4.98 20.47 -19.98
CA GLN A 17 4.99 20.70 -18.54
C GLN A 17 3.80 20.04 -17.82
N GLU A 18 2.60 20.11 -18.40
CA GLU A 18 1.40 19.47 -17.85
C GLU A 18 1.53 17.93 -17.88
N LEU A 19 2.06 17.40 -18.99
CA LEU A 19 2.42 15.99 -19.15
C LEU A 19 3.41 15.52 -18.07
N GLN A 20 4.48 16.28 -17.82
CA GLN A 20 5.46 15.95 -16.78
C GLN A 20 4.81 15.91 -15.39
N GLN A 21 3.94 16.88 -15.06
CA GLN A 21 3.22 16.89 -13.79
C GLN A 21 2.29 15.68 -13.66
N TYR A 22 1.57 15.32 -14.73
CA TYR A 22 0.70 14.15 -14.76
C TYR A 22 1.49 12.85 -14.54
N VAL A 23 2.58 12.66 -15.28
CA VAL A 23 3.45 11.47 -15.14
C VAL A 23 4.02 11.37 -13.73
N ASN A 24 4.48 12.48 -13.16
CA ASN A 24 5.00 12.51 -11.79
C ASN A 24 3.93 12.17 -10.76
N HIS A 25 2.69 12.64 -10.96
CA HIS A 25 1.57 12.28 -10.11
C HIS A 25 1.27 10.77 -10.17
N CYS A 26 1.22 10.18 -11.36
CA CYS A 26 1.03 8.74 -11.54
C CYS A 26 2.14 7.93 -10.84
N LYS A 27 3.41 8.29 -11.02
CA LYS A 27 4.55 7.66 -10.33
C LYS A 27 4.40 7.70 -8.80
N LYS A 28 3.97 8.84 -8.24
CA LYS A 28 3.74 8.99 -6.79
C LYS A 28 2.61 8.07 -6.29
N ILE A 29 1.56 7.85 -7.07
CA ILE A 29 0.47 6.92 -6.72
C ILE A 29 1.01 5.50 -6.64
N ASP A 30 1.80 5.06 -7.61
CA ASP A 30 2.33 3.68 -7.64
C ASP A 30 3.29 3.41 -6.48
N ILE A 31 4.15 4.38 -6.14
CA ILE A 31 5.00 4.30 -4.94
C ILE A 31 4.14 4.16 -3.67
N LYS A 32 3.04 4.92 -3.55
CA LYS A 32 2.14 4.80 -2.40
C LYS A 32 1.45 3.43 -2.35
N LYS A 33 0.97 2.91 -3.49
CA LYS A 33 0.33 1.58 -3.60
C LYS A 33 1.30 0.46 -3.22
N THR A 34 2.52 0.48 -3.77
CA THR A 34 3.56 -0.52 -3.47
C THR A 34 3.93 -0.53 -1.98
N ARG A 35 4.13 0.64 -1.36
CA ARG A 35 4.37 0.78 0.09
C ARG A 35 3.22 0.20 0.93
N LYS A 36 1.97 0.53 0.61
CA LYS A 36 0.79 -0.02 1.30
C LYS A 36 0.74 -1.55 1.21
N ASN A 37 1.01 -2.13 0.04
CA ASN A 37 1.02 -3.57 -0.15
C ASN A 37 2.15 -4.26 0.63
N ARG A 38 3.35 -3.67 0.67
CA ARG A 38 4.47 -4.17 1.49
C ARG A 38 4.12 -4.17 2.99
N ALA A 39 3.50 -3.11 3.48
CA ALA A 39 3.02 -3.02 4.86
C ALA A 39 1.98 -4.10 5.20
N LYS A 40 0.98 -4.32 4.31
CA LYS A 40 -0.02 -5.39 4.46
C LYS A 40 0.63 -6.78 4.53
N LYS A 41 1.61 -7.07 3.65
CA LYS A 41 2.37 -8.33 3.68
C LYS A 41 3.12 -8.53 5.02
N SER A 42 3.75 -7.48 5.54
CA SER A 42 4.43 -7.52 6.85
C SER A 42 3.44 -7.80 7.99
N ARG A 43 2.30 -7.09 8.04
CA ARG A 43 1.24 -7.31 9.03
C ARG A 43 0.72 -8.75 9.00
N SER A 44 0.47 -9.29 7.81
CA SER A 44 0.04 -10.70 7.64
C SER A 44 1.04 -11.70 8.22
N LYS A 45 2.34 -11.52 7.92
CA LYS A 45 3.41 -12.35 8.51
C LYS A 45 3.44 -12.26 10.05
N ARG A 46 3.30 -11.05 10.61
CA ARG A 46 3.25 -10.84 12.07
C ARG A 46 2.06 -11.55 12.70
N LEU A 47 0.84 -11.37 12.15
CA LEU A 47 -0.38 -12.03 12.65
C LEU A 47 -0.26 -13.55 12.63
N ARG A 48 0.30 -14.13 11.56
CA ARG A 48 0.56 -15.57 11.46
C ARG A 48 1.50 -16.05 12.57
N LYS A 49 2.58 -15.32 12.86
CA LYS A 49 3.49 -15.64 13.96
C LYS A 49 2.79 -15.55 15.33
N THR A 50 1.98 -14.52 15.55
CA THR A 50 1.20 -14.36 16.79
C THR A 50 0.21 -15.51 16.99
N LYS A 51 -0.58 -15.87 15.97
CA LYS A 51 -1.52 -17.01 16.03
C LYS A 51 -0.82 -18.33 16.36
N LYS A 52 0.38 -18.55 15.83
CA LYS A 52 1.19 -19.74 16.17
C LYS A 52 1.64 -19.72 17.64
N ARG A 53 2.06 -18.56 18.16
CA ARG A 53 2.47 -18.41 19.57
C ARG A 53 1.30 -18.63 20.53
N THR A 54 0.14 -18.02 20.27
CA THR A 54 -1.06 -18.19 21.12
C THR A 54 -1.56 -19.63 21.11
N LYS A 55 -1.55 -20.33 19.96
CA LYS A 55 -1.88 -21.76 19.89
C LYS A 55 -0.93 -22.63 20.73
N LYS A 56 0.38 -22.31 20.75
CA LYS A 56 1.36 -23.02 21.60
C LYS A 56 1.11 -22.76 23.10
N PHE A 57 0.85 -21.51 23.48
CA PHE A 57 0.60 -21.13 24.88
C PHE A 57 -0.66 -21.80 25.44
N THR A 58 -1.79 -21.68 24.73
CA THR A 58 -3.06 -22.30 25.12
C THR A 58 -2.96 -23.82 25.26
N ARG A 59 -2.22 -24.50 24.37
CA ARG A 59 -1.96 -25.95 24.49
C ARG A 59 -1.20 -26.30 25.77
N ARG A 60 -0.20 -25.49 26.17
CA ARG A 60 0.55 -25.72 27.41
C ARG A 60 -0.35 -25.51 28.64
N LYS A 61 -1.12 -24.41 28.65
CA LYS A 61 -2.08 -24.06 29.71
C LYS A 61 -3.21 -25.09 29.92
N LYS A 62 -3.57 -25.88 28.89
CA LYS A 62 -4.55 -26.97 28.99
C LYS A 62 -3.96 -28.30 29.46
N LYS A 63 -2.63 -28.47 29.36
CA LYS A 63 -1.93 -29.70 29.75
C LYS A 63 -1.51 -29.68 31.23
N THR A 64 -1.24 -28.48 31.75
CA THR A 64 -1.13 -28.18 33.18
C THR A 64 -2.51 -28.11 33.79
#